data_AF-A0A1H2K8E5-F1
#
_entry.id   AF-A0A1H2K8E5-F1
#
_cell.length_a   1.000
_cell.length_b   1.000
_cell.length_c   1.000
_cell.angle_alpha   90.00
_cell.angle_beta   90.00
_cell.angle_gamma   90.00
#
_symmetry.space_group_name_H-M   'P 1'
#
loop_
_entity.id
_entity.type
_entity.pdbx_description
1 polymer ?
#
loop_
_entity_poly.entity_id
_entity_poly.type
_entity_poly.pdbx_seq_one_letter_code
_entity_poly.pdbx_strand_id
1 'polypeptide(L)' 'MPEVANKITIDRNQRKVFIDGAEFPWMIAEQGPDVDDIANPHAIPTVTIPIIASDVEVIPRDGEQD' A
#
# COMPACT_ATOMS: atom_id res chain seq x y z
N MET A 1 17.08 0.89 7.95
CA MET A 1 15.65 0.53 7.93
C MET A 1 14.95 1.50 6.99
N PRO A 2 13.97 1.07 6.20
CA PRO A 2 13.13 2.01 5.46
C PRO A 2 12.41 2.93 6.46
N GLU A 3 12.31 4.21 6.12
CA GLU A 3 11.56 5.18 6.91
C GLU A 3 10.05 4.97 6.72
N VAL A 4 9.27 5.25 7.76
CA VAL A 4 7.80 5.24 7.66
C VAL A 4 7.37 6.50 6.94
N ALA A 5 6.48 6.36 5.95
CA ALA A 5 5.92 7.52 5.25
C ALA A 5 5.22 8.47 6.24
N ASN A 6 5.46 9.77 6.10
CA ASN A 6 4.87 10.79 6.97
C ASN A 6 3.40 11.03 6.62
N LYS A 7 3.03 10.87 5.35
CA LYS A 7 1.67 11.06 4.86
C LYS A 7 1.37 10.19 3.65
N ILE A 8 0.22 9.51 3.70
CA ILE A 8 -0.40 8.88 2.53
C ILE A 8 -1.66 9.65 2.17
N THR A 9 -1.84 9.97 0.89
CA THR A 9 -3.05 10.58 0.35
C THR A 9 -3.67 9.65 -0.69
N ILE A 10 -4.93 9.28 -0.50
CA ILE A 10 -5.69 8.41 -1.42
C ILE A 10 -6.73 9.29 -2.13
N ASP A 11 -6.50 9.58 -3.41
CA ASP A 11 -7.48 10.26 -4.26
C ASP A 11 -8.33 9.21 -4.98
N ARG A 12 -9.53 8.94 -4.44
CA ARG A 12 -10.48 7.97 -5.02
C ARG A 12 -11.11 8.45 -6.33
N ASN A 13 -11.15 9.76 -6.59
CA ASN A 13 -11.68 10.30 -7.85
C ASN A 13 -10.70 10.05 -9.00
N GLN A 14 -9.41 10.27 -8.74
CA GLN A 14 -8.35 10.06 -9.72
C GLN A 14 -7.79 8.62 -9.70
N ARG A 15 -8.18 7.79 -8.74
CA ARG A 15 -7.61 6.45 -8.48
C ARG A 15 -6.09 6.51 -8.32
N LYS A 16 -5.60 7.51 -7.58
CA LYS A 16 -4.17 7.75 -7.33
C LYS A 16 -3.83 7.67 -5.85
N VAL A 17 -2.63 7.20 -5.55
CA VAL A 17 -2.03 7.25 -4.22
C VAL A 17 -0.81 8.16 -4.27
N PHE A 18 -0.63 8.98 -3.24
CA PHE A 18 0.56 9.79 -3.06
C PHE A 18 1.21 9.45 -1.72
N ILE A 19 2.52 9.21 -1.73
CA ILE A 19 3.35 8.95 -0.56
C ILE A 19 4.27 10.14 -0.36
N ASP A 20 4.13 10.86 0.74
CA ASP A 20 4.89 12.09 1.03
C ASP A 20 4.85 13.13 -0.10
N GLY A 21 3.70 13.18 -0.80
CA GLY A 21 3.46 14.09 -1.93
C GLY A 21 3.94 13.58 -3.29
N ALA A 22 4.73 12.50 -3.33
CA ALA A 22 5.11 11.84 -4.58
C ALA A 22 4.02 10.86 -5.03
N GLU A 23 3.70 10.88 -6.32
CA GLU A 23 2.72 9.96 -6.90
C GLU A 23 3.26 8.52 -6.88
N PHE A 24 2.42 7.58 -6.40
CA PHE A 24 2.72 6.15 -6.47
C PHE A 24 2.65 5.70 -7.93
N PRO A 25 3.73 5.15 -8.50
CA PRO A 25 3.90 5.09 -9.95
C PRO A 25 3.12 3.97 -10.63
N TRP A 26 2.55 3.05 -9.87
CA TRP A 26 1.95 1.83 -10.41
C TRP A 26 0.43 1.91 -10.47
N MET A 27 -0.12 1.18 -11.45
CA MET A 27 -1.57 1.03 -11.59
C MET A 27 -2.13 0.24 -10.41
N ILE A 28 -3.08 0.86 -9.71
CA ILE A 28 -3.80 0.22 -8.61
C ILE A 28 -5.06 -0.46 -9.14
N ALA A 29 -5.44 -1.57 -8.51
CA ALA A 29 -6.64 -2.31 -8.87
C ALA A 29 -7.91 -1.52 -8.52
N GLU A 30 -9.03 -1.84 -9.19
CA GLU A 30 -10.27 -1.04 -9.12
C GLU A 30 -10.86 -0.94 -7.71
N GLN A 31 -10.67 -1.95 -6.86
CA GLN A 31 -11.09 -1.91 -5.45
C GLN A 31 -10.40 -0.77 -4.67
N GLY A 32 -9.24 -0.30 -5.13
CA GLY A 32 -8.44 0.73 -4.47
C GLY A 32 -7.74 0.24 -3.20
N PRO A 33 -7.02 1.14 -2.50
CA PRO A 33 -6.31 0.78 -1.28
C PRO A 33 -7.25 0.57 -0.09
N ASP A 34 -6.91 -0.40 0.74
CA ASP A 34 -7.51 -0.64 2.06
C ASP A 34 -6.73 0.12 3.14
N VAL A 35 -7.44 0.64 4.12
CA VAL A 35 -6.84 1.41 5.22
C VAL A 35 -7.34 0.86 6.56
N ASP A 36 -6.41 0.39 7.37
CA ASP A 36 -6.65 -0.08 8.72
C ASP A 36 -6.25 0.97 9.75
N ASP A 37 -6.90 0.95 10.91
CA ASP A 37 -6.52 1.74 12.10
C ASP A 37 -6.51 3.27 11.96
N ILE A 38 -7.04 3.85 10.87
CA ILE A 38 -7.05 5.30 10.62
C ILE A 38 -7.75 6.13 11.71
N ALA A 39 -8.73 5.55 12.42
CA ALA A 39 -9.48 6.22 13.47
C ALA A 39 -8.95 5.93 14.89
N ASN A 40 -7.95 5.07 15.04
CA ASN A 40 -7.42 4.66 16.33
C ASN A 40 -6.20 5.53 16.70
N PRO A 41 -6.30 6.42 17.70
CA PRO A 41 -5.21 7.32 18.08
C PRO A 41 -4.01 6.60 18.73
N HIS A 42 -4.14 5.31 19.03
CA HIS A 42 -3.09 4.49 19.64
C HIS A 42 -2.44 3.50 18.68
N ALA A 43 -2.85 3.48 17.40
CA ALA A 43 -2.31 2.59 16.39
C ALA A 43 -1.61 3.38 15.27
N ILE A 44 -0.73 2.68 14.55
CA ILE A 44 -0.11 3.21 13.34
C ILE A 44 -1.00 2.77 12.17
N PRO A 45 -1.61 3.70 11.41
CA PRO A 45 -2.44 3.33 10.27
C PRO A 45 -1.63 2.53 9.24
N THR A 46 -2.20 1.41 8.80
CA THR A 46 -1.64 0.59 7.73
C THR A 46 -2.45 0.77 6.46
N VAL A 47 -1.75 0.90 5.33
CA VAL A 47 -2.37 1.03 4.01
C VAL A 47 -1.91 -0.14 3.15
N THR A 48 -2.86 -0.93 2.66
CA THR A 48 -2.61 -2.01 1.71
C THR A 48 -2.98 -1.53 0.31
N ILE A 49 -1.99 -1.47 -0.59
CA ILE A 49 -2.18 -1.01 -1.97
C ILE A 49 -2.19 -2.23 -2.91
N PRO A 50 -3.33 -2.58 -3.52
CA PRO A 50 -3.38 -3.66 -4.50
C PRO A 50 -2.86 -3.16 -5.86
N ILE A 51 -1.73 -3.72 -6.31
CA ILE A 51 -1.06 -3.35 -7.56
C ILE A 51 -1.35 -4.42 -8.62
N ILE A 52 -1.58 -4.00 -9.86
CA ILE A 52 -1.71 -4.92 -11.00
C ILE A 52 -0.32 -5.16 -11.61
N ALA A 53 0.07 -6.42 -11.75
CA ALA A 53 1.33 -6.84 -12.36
C ALA A 53 1.10 -7.94 -13.41
N SER A 54 1.91 -7.97 -14.46
CA SER A 54 1.87 -9.00 -15.51
C SER A 54 2.68 -10.25 -15.17
N ASP A 55 3.66 -10.12 -14.27
CA ASP A 55 4.55 -11.18 -13.82
C ASP A 55 4.87 -10.95 -12.34
N VAL A 56 4.87 -12.01 -11.55
CA VAL A 56 5.05 -11.96 -10.10
C VAL A 56 5.93 -13.14 -9.67
N GLU A 57 7.09 -12.82 -9.11
CA GLU A 57 7.96 -13.79 -8.44
C GLU A 57 7.78 -13.66 -6.92
N VAL A 58 7.58 -14.79 -6.24
CA VAL A 58 7.47 -14.86 -4.79
C VAL A 58 8.62 -15.69 -4.24
N ILE A 59 9.45 -15.08 -3.40
CA ILE A 59 10.48 -15.78 -2.63
C ILE A 59 9.85 -16.14 -1.27
N PRO A 60 9.65 -17.43 -0.96
CA PRO A 60 9.05 -17.84 0.31
C PRO A 60 9.97 -17.47 1.48
N ARG A 61 9.38 -17.31 2.67
CA ARG A 61 10.19 -17.16 3.89
C ARG A 61 10.82 -18.49 4.27
N ASP A 62 12.02 -18.44 4.86
CA ASP A 62 12.67 -19.62 5.40
C ASP A 62 11.72 -20.33 6.40
N GLY A 63 11.21 -21.51 6.01
CA GLY A 63 10.30 -22.33 6.83
C GLY A 63 8.86 -22.41 6.34
N GLU A 64 8.44 -21.64 5.33
CA GLU A 64 7.20 -21.90 4.57
C GLU A 64 7.52 -22.90 3.45
N GLN A 65 7.60 -24.19 3.79
CA GLN A 65 7.41 -25.27 2.81
C GLN A 65 5.97 -25.77 2.97
N ASP A 66 5.23 -25.75 1.87
CA ASP A 66 3.85 -26.25 1.75
C ASP A 66 3.62 -27.65 2.35
#